data_AF-X6EM62-F1
#
_entry.id   AF-X6EM62-F1
#
_cell.length_a   1.000
_cell.length_b   1.000
_cell.length_c   1.000
_cell.angle_alpha   90.00
_cell.angle_beta   90.00
_cell.angle_gamma   90.00
#
_symmetry.space_group_name_H-M   'P 1'
#
loop_
_entity.id
_entity.type
_entity.pdbx_description
1 polymer ?
#
loop_
_entity_poly.entity_id
_entity_poly.type
_entity_poly.pdbx_seq_one_letter_code
_entity_poly.pdbx_strand_id
1 'polypeptide(L)' 'MAELGASDAIIDGEAFVVDQKACRAFPVFSGLLAAAGDVRTMLAGFDLLEIDGEGLRDRPLVDRRKALVNLLRRRQTASF' A
#
# COMPACT_ATOMS: atom_id res chain seq x y z
N MET A 1 11.22 -0.69 -8.63
CA MET A 1 10.20 0.03 -7.85
C MET A 1 8.84 -0.40 -8.36
N ALA A 2 7.86 -0.60 -7.48
CA ALA A 2 6.49 -0.86 -7.89
C ALA A 2 5.84 0.49 -8.28
N GLU A 3 5.27 0.58 -9.48
CA GLU A 3 4.58 1.77 -9.97
C GLU A 3 3.06 1.55 -9.88
N LEU A 4 2.33 2.55 -9.40
CA LEU A 4 0.87 2.54 -9.34
C LEU A 4 0.29 3.00 -10.68
N GLY A 5 -0.84 2.43 -11.09
CA GLY A 5 -1.55 2.82 -12.32
C GLY A 5 -2.39 4.09 -12.17
N ALA A 6 -1.82 5.13 -11.57
CA ALA A 6 -2.41 6.45 -11.32
C ALA A 6 -1.33 7.53 -11.37
N SER A 7 -1.74 8.74 -11.76
CA SER A 7 -0.91 9.95 -11.72
C SER A 7 -0.84 10.54 -10.32
N ASP A 8 -1.91 10.39 -9.53
CA ASP A 8 -2.00 10.81 -8.14
C ASP A 8 -2.96 9.90 -7.35
N ALA A 9 -2.69 9.66 -6.06
CA ALA A 9 -3.56 8.88 -5.20
C ALA A 9 -3.31 9.12 -3.71
N ILE A 10 -4.39 9.16 -2.92
CA ILE A 10 -4.32 9.14 -1.44
C ILE A 10 -4.80 7.78 -0.95
N ILE A 11 -3.87 6.98 -0.41
CA ILE A 11 -4.12 5.63 0.11
C ILE A 11 -4.02 5.65 1.63
N ASP A 12 -5.03 5.10 2.31
CA ASP A 12 -4.98 4.86 3.75
C ASP A 12 -4.54 3.42 4.02
N GLY A 13 -3.68 3.24 5.02
CA GLY A 13 -2.98 1.99 5.24
C GLY A 13 -2.11 1.98 6.48
N GLU A 14 -1.65 0.80 6.85
CA GLU A 14 -0.69 0.60 7.93
C GLU A 14 0.69 0.31 7.34
N ALA A 15 1.68 1.11 7.71
CA ALA A 15 3.06 0.82 7.37
C ALA A 15 3.61 -0.25 8.32
N PHE A 16 4.39 -1.18 7.80
CA PHE A 16 5.05 -2.22 8.61
C PHE A 16 6.40 -2.60 8.02
N VAL A 17 7.21 -3.28 8.82
CA VAL A 17 8.52 -3.77 8.44
C VAL A 17 8.51 -5.30 8.45
N VAL A 18 9.14 -5.89 7.45
CA VAL A 18 9.36 -7.34 7.37
C VAL A 18 10.84 -7.68 7.36
N ASP A 19 11.19 -8.80 8.01
CA ASP A 19 12.51 -9.39 7.89
C ASP A 19 12.75 -9.96 6.48
N GLN A 20 14.01 -10.23 6.11
CA GLN A 20 14.35 -10.76 4.77
C GLN A 20 13.68 -12.10 4.47
N LYS A 21 13.33 -12.88 5.50
CA LYS A 21 12.64 -14.17 5.34
C LYS A 21 11.12 -14.02 5.22
N ALA A 22 10.60 -12.79 5.30
CA ALA A 22 9.18 -12.45 5.35
C ALA A 22 8.41 -13.25 6.43
N CYS A 23 9.11 -13.71 7.47
CA CYS A 23 8.54 -14.59 8.50
C CYS A 23 7.94 -13.80 9.66
N ARG A 24 8.36 -12.54 9.82
CA ARG A 24 7.92 -11.67 10.92
C ARG A 24 7.60 -10.28 10.37
N ALA A 25 6.46 -9.75 10.79
CA ALA A 25 6.02 -8.40 10.51
C ALA A 25 5.95 -7.61 11.83
N PHE A 26 6.45 -6.39 11.81
CA PHE A 26 6.45 -5.47 12.95
C PHE A 26 5.92 -4.11 12.52
N PRO A 27 5.25 -3.35 13.41
CA PRO A 27 5.03 -1.92 13.16
C PRO A 27 6.34 -1.22 12.81
N VAL A 28 6.31 -0.26 11.87
CA VAL A 28 7.55 0.36 11.34
C VAL A 28 8.46 0.86 12.44
N PHE A 29 7.91 1.58 13.42
CA PHE A 29 8.70 2.18 14.48
C PHE A 29 9.46 1.14 15.30
N SER A 30 8.77 0.09 15.73
CA SER A 30 9.39 -1.02 16.48
C SER A 30 10.38 -1.81 15.64
N GLY A 31 10.06 -2.04 14.35
CA GLY A 31 10.92 -2.77 13.43
C GLY A 31 12.23 -2.02 13.12
N LEU A 32 12.16 -0.71 12.86
CA LEU A 32 13.34 0.12 12.62
C LEU A 32 14.23 0.24 13.86
N LEU A 33 13.64 0.36 15.06
CA LEU A 33 14.39 0.44 16.30
C LEU A 33 15.05 -0.89 16.68
N ALA A 34 14.39 -2.02 16.38
CA ALA A 34 14.92 -3.36 16.65
C ALA A 34 15.94 -3.82 15.60
N ALA A 35 15.96 -3.22 14.41
CA ALA A 35 16.82 -3.63 13.31
C ALA A 35 18.13 -2.83 13.28
N ALA A 36 19.21 -3.44 13.79
CA ALA A 36 20.56 -3.16 13.30
C ALA A 36 20.77 -3.92 11.98
N GLY A 37 20.04 -3.59 10.90
CA GLY A 37 20.14 -4.34 9.65
C GLY A 37 19.05 -4.12 8.59
N ASP A 38 19.20 -4.90 7.52
CA ASP A 38 18.58 -4.76 6.19
C ASP A 38 17.12 -5.24 6.16
N VAL A 39 16.21 -4.41 6.69
CA VAL A 39 14.77 -4.65 6.73
C VAL A 39 14.04 -3.94 5.58
N ARG A 40 12.92 -4.51 5.12
CA ARG A 40 12.07 -3.88 4.10
C ARG A 40 10.82 -3.26 4.72
N THR A 41 10.60 -1.99 4.42
CA THR A 41 9.36 -1.27 4.75
C THR A 41 8.30 -1.57 3.70
N MET A 42 7.09 -1.86 4.15
CA MET A 42 5.92 -2.17 3.33
C MET A 42 4.71 -1.35 3.82
N LEU A 43 3.71 -1.21 2.95
CA LEU A 43 2.42 -0.56 3.27
C LEU A 43 1.28 -1.55 3.00
N ALA A 44 0.47 -1.82 4.02
CA ALA A 44 -0.79 -2.54 3.88
C ALA A 44 -1.92 -1.53 3.68
N GLY A 45 -2.19 -1.16 2.42
CA GLY A 45 -3.30 -0.26 2.07
C GLY A 45 -4.66 -0.95 2.24
N PHE A 46 -5.60 -0.30 2.93
CA PHE A 46 -6.96 -0.82 3.17
C PHE A 46 -8.09 0.13 2.73
N ASP A 47 -7.77 1.36 2.32
CA ASP A 47 -8.73 2.31 1.74
C ASP A 47 -8.08 3.21 0.66
N LEU A 48 -8.91 3.77 -0.22
CA LEU A 48 -8.51 4.74 -1.23
C LEU A 48 -9.41 5.97 -1.11
N LEU A 49 -8.80 7.12 -0.80
CA LEU A 49 -9.51 8.36 -0.50
C LEU A 49 -9.58 9.31 -1.69
N GLU A 50 -8.60 9.23 -2.60
CA GLU A 50 -8.50 10.05 -3.81
C GLU A 50 -7.71 9.31 -4.89
N ILE A 51 -8.08 9.51 -6.15
CA ILE A 51 -7.32 9.03 -7.31
C ILE A 51 -7.44 10.00 -8.47
N ASP A 52 -6.32 10.39 -9.08
CA ASP A 52 -6.25 11.28 -10.24
C ASP A 52 -7.08 12.58 -10.06
N GLY A 53 -7.03 13.17 -8.86
CA GLY A 53 -7.80 14.36 -8.47
C GLY A 53 -9.29 14.13 -8.17
N GLU A 54 -9.79 12.89 -8.24
CA GLU A 54 -11.14 12.52 -7.85
C GLU A 54 -11.19 12.05 -6.39
N GLY A 55 -11.84 12.84 -5.53
CA GLY A 55 -12.13 12.45 -4.15
C GLY A 55 -13.17 11.32 -4.06
N LEU A 56 -12.86 10.26 -3.30
CA LEU A 56 -13.72 9.09 -3.13
C LEU A 56 -14.42 9.04 -1.77
N ARG A 57 -14.16 10.01 -0.88
CA ARG A 57 -14.61 10.00 0.53
C ARG A 57 -16.12 9.89 0.70
N ASP A 58 -16.89 10.45 -0.23
CA ASP A 58 -18.36 10.40 -0.21
C ASP A 58 -18.94 9.06 -0.69
N ARG A 59 -18.09 8.17 -1.22
CA ARG A 59 -18.49 6.83 -1.67
C ARG A 59 -18.47 5.83 -0.50
N PRO A 60 -19.32 4.80 -0.54
CA PRO A 60 -19.26 3.71 0.43
C PRO A 60 -17.87 3.06 0.48
N LEU A 61 -17.42 2.67 1.69
CA LEU A 61 -16.12 2.02 1.91
C LEU A 61 -15.89 0.80 0.99
N VAL A 62 -16.95 0.03 0.73
CA VAL A 62 -16.88 -1.14 -0.17
C VAL A 62 -16.46 -0.74 -1.58
N ASP A 63 -16.93 0.39 -2.08
CA ASP A 63 -16.60 0.87 -3.42
C ASP A 63 -15.20 1.50 -3.47
N ARG A 64 -14.79 2.17 -2.40
CA ARG A 64 -13.40 2.65 -2.24
C ARG A 64 -12.40 1.51 -2.22
N ARG A 65 -12.69 0.43 -1.50
CA ARG A 65 -11.87 -0.80 -1.50
C ARG A 65 -11.80 -1.47 -2.86
N LYS A 66 -12.92 -1.52 -3.61
CA LYS A 66 -12.89 -2.01 -5.00
C LYS A 66 -11.99 -1.15 -5.87
N ALA A 67 -12.06 0.18 -5.74
CA ALA A 67 -11.21 1.11 -6.46
C ALA A 67 -9.72 0.90 -6.12
N LEU A 68 -9.39 0.70 -4.84
CA LEU A 68 -8.04 0.34 -4.39
C LEU A 68 -7.54 -0.95 -5.06
N VAL A 69 -8.34 -2.02 -5.03
CA VAL A 69 -7.99 -3.30 -5.67
C VAL A 69 -7.76 -3.11 -7.17
N ASN A 70 -8.59 -2.32 -7.84
CA ASN A 70 -8.43 -2.02 -9.26
C ASN A 70 -7.14 -1.23 -9.53
N LEU A 71 -6.82 -0.21 -8.72
CA LEU A 71 -5.57 0.54 -8.81
C LEU A 71 -4.35 -0.39 -8.71
N LEU A 72 -4.35 -1.31 -7.74
CA LEU A 72 -3.27 -2.28 -7.55
C LEU A 72 -3.19 -3.31 -8.68
N ARG A 73 -4.32 -3.67 -9.31
CA ARG A 73 -4.39 -4.61 -10.43
C ARG A 73 -3.99 -4.03 -11.77
N ARG A 74 -4.17 -2.72 -12.00
CA ARG A 74 -3.85 -2.03 -13.27
C ARG A 74 -2.44 -2.33 -13.79
N ARG A 75 -1.51 -2.79 -12.94
CA ARG A 75 -0.15 -3.19 -13.35
C ARG A 75 0.17 -4.68 -13.21
N GLN A 76 -0.63 -5.51 -12.53
CA GLN A 76 -0.33 -6.97 -12.49
C GLN A 76 -0.35 -7.61 -13.89
N THR A 77 -0.95 -6.96 -14.89
CA THR A 77 -0.97 -7.39 -16.29
C THR A 77 0.29 -7.00 -17.09
N ALA A 78 1.20 -6.18 -16.55
CA ALA A 78 2.47 -5.86 -17.18
C ALA A 78 3.59 -6.76 -16.62
N SER A 79 3.53 -8.05 -16.95
CA SER A 79 4.67 -8.97 -16.84
C SER A 79 5.12 -9.29 -18.27
N PHE A 80 6.28 -8.78 -18.67
CA PHE A 80 7.08 -9.33 -19.77
C PHE A 80 8.26 -10.08 -19.18
#